data_AF-X1JQQ4-F1
#
_entry.id   AF-X1JQQ4-F1
#
_cell.length_a   1.000
_cell.length_b   1.000
_cell.length_c   1.000
_cell.angle_alpha   90.00
_cell.angle_beta   90.00
_cell.angle_gamma   90.00
#
_symmetry.space_group_name_H-M   'P 1'
#
loop_
_entity.id
_entity.type
_entity.pdbx_description
1 polymer ?
#
loop_
_entity_poly.entity_id
_entity_poly.type
_entity_poly.pdbx_seq_one_letter_code
_entity_poly.pdbx_strand_id
1 'polypeptide(L)'
;HEKGGKIRAKKAKMLTIPLPGIKGVAANYPDAFIITSKKGNVLLVERKGEKGLRPLFVLKKEVDIPARHWLSQSIREMKPELLRSLRPKEIVKVMEKMGG
;
A
#
# COMPACT_ATOMS: atom_id res chain seq x y z
N HIS A 1 -6.31 0.94 0.18
CA HIS A 1 -6.51 0.53 1.59
C HIS A 1 -7.93 0.91 1.98
N GLU A 2 -8.69 0.05 2.64
CA GLU A 2 -10.14 0.24 2.83
C GLU A 2 -10.48 1.55 3.57
N LYS A 3 -9.69 1.89 4.59
CA LYS A 3 -9.89 3.09 5.42
C LYS A 3 -8.90 4.22 5.14
N GLY A 4 -7.97 4.02 4.20
CA GLY A 4 -6.81 4.89 4.06
C GLY A 4 -5.95 4.90 5.33
N GLY A 5 -5.16 5.96 5.51
CA GLY A 5 -4.43 6.21 6.75
C GLY A 5 -3.17 7.06 6.56
N LYS A 6 -2.78 7.73 7.64
CA LYS A 6 -1.58 8.57 7.70
C LYS A 6 -0.42 7.79 8.32
N ILE A 7 0.66 7.58 7.58
CA ILE A 7 1.87 6.92 8.06
C ILE A 7 2.91 7.99 8.38
N ARG A 8 3.42 7.98 9.61
CA ARG A 8 4.48 8.88 10.08
C ARG A 8 5.62 8.09 10.74
N ALA A 9 6.83 8.63 10.67
CA ALA A 9 7.96 8.06 11.39
C ALA A 9 7.76 8.25 12.91
N LYS A 10 7.85 7.16 13.69
CA LYS A 10 7.67 7.19 15.17
C LYS A 10 8.98 7.41 15.94
N LYS A 11 10.05 6.74 15.50
CA LYS A 11 11.38 6.77 16.18
C LYS A 11 12.47 7.45 15.34
N ALA A 12 12.28 7.51 14.03
CA ALA A 12 13.21 8.13 13.10
C ALA A 12 12.73 9.52 12.67
N LYS A 13 13.62 10.34 12.10
CA LYS A 13 13.28 11.69 11.62
C LYS A 13 12.40 11.66 10.35
N MET A 14 12.54 10.65 9.51
CA MET A 14 11.84 10.52 8.24
C MET A 14 11.54 9.06 7.90
N LEU A 15 10.51 8.85 7.11
CA LEU A 15 10.22 7.61 6.40
C LEU A 15 11.15 7.47 5.21
N THR A 16 11.67 6.25 5.02
CA THR A 16 12.51 5.86 3.88
C THR A 16 11.68 5.02 2.92
N ILE A 17 11.16 5.64 1.86
CA ILE A 17 10.26 4.97 0.91
C ILE A 17 11.10 4.52 -0.29
N PRO A 18 11.25 3.21 -0.54
CA PRO A 18 12.07 2.71 -1.63
C PRO A 18 11.47 3.11 -2.98
N LEU A 19 12.34 3.52 -3.91
CA LEU A 19 11.95 3.68 -5.31
C LEU A 19 11.82 2.32 -6.00
N PRO A 20 11.10 2.24 -7.14
CA PRO A 20 10.96 1.00 -7.89
C PRO A 20 12.31 0.33 -8.17
N GLY A 21 12.41 -0.98 -7.92
CA GLY A 21 13.62 -1.76 -8.14
C GLY A 21 14.68 -1.67 -7.02
N ILE A 22 14.40 -0.95 -5.94
CA ILE A 22 15.27 -0.90 -4.75
C ILE A 22 14.80 -1.94 -3.73
N LYS A 23 15.74 -2.70 -3.17
CA LYS A 23 15.49 -3.76 -2.19
C LYS A 23 16.16 -3.41 -0.85
N GLY A 24 15.62 -3.95 0.24
CA GLY A 24 16.18 -3.74 1.58
C GLY A 24 15.81 -2.39 2.20
N VAL A 25 16.60 -1.97 3.19
CA VAL A 25 16.39 -0.74 3.97
C VAL A 25 17.52 0.26 3.69
N ALA A 26 17.31 1.54 4.03
CA ALA A 26 18.30 2.59 3.80
C ALA A 26 19.68 2.27 4.40
N ALA A 27 19.74 1.57 5.54
CA ALA A 27 20.98 1.16 6.18
C ALA A 27 21.84 0.17 5.35
N ASN A 28 21.27 -0.48 4.34
CA ASN A 28 22.01 -1.34 3.41
C ASN A 28 22.89 -0.55 2.42
N TYR A 29 22.79 0.78 2.39
CA TYR A 29 23.46 1.65 1.44
C TYR A 29 24.37 2.66 2.17
N PRO A 30 25.54 2.23 2.67
CA PRO A 30 26.38 3.04 3.55
C PRO A 30 26.99 4.27 2.86
N ASP A 31 27.25 4.19 1.56
CA ASP A 31 27.81 5.28 0.76
C ASP A 31 26.75 6.24 0.20
N ALA A 32 25.48 6.02 0.55
CA ALA A 32 24.41 6.86 0.10
C ALA A 32 24.37 8.18 0.90
N PHE A 33 24.01 9.26 0.21
CA PHE A 33 23.92 10.60 0.77
C PHE A 33 22.60 11.26 0.39
N ILE A 34 22.23 12.29 1.15
CA ILE A 34 20.96 12.98 0.97
C ILE A 34 21.14 14.15 -0.01
N ILE A 35 20.23 14.26 -0.97
CA ILE A 35 20.10 15.45 -1.82
C ILE A 35 18.66 15.99 -1.79
N THR A 36 18.52 17.26 -2.13
CA THR A 36 17.22 17.86 -2.41
C THR A 36 17.08 18.06 -3.92
N SER A 37 16.06 17.45 -4.51
CA SER A 37 15.74 17.66 -5.93
C SER A 37 15.29 19.10 -6.18
N LYS A 38 15.36 19.55 -7.44
CA LYS A 38 14.86 20.88 -7.86
C LYS A 38 13.38 21.13 -7.50
N LYS A 39 12.59 20.06 -7.35
CA LYS A 39 11.17 20.12 -6.97
C LYS A 39 10.96 20.03 -5.45
N GLY A 40 12.01 20.09 -4.64
CA GLY A 40 11.94 20.07 -3.17
C GLY A 40 11.82 18.67 -2.54
N ASN A 41 11.78 17.59 -3.32
CA ASN A 41 11.81 16.24 -2.76
C ASN A 41 13.20 15.93 -2.18
N VAL A 42 13.23 15.39 -0.96
CA VAL A 42 14.44 14.91 -0.31
C VAL A 42 14.65 13.44 -0.71
N LEU A 43 15.83 13.12 -1.22
CA LEU A 43 16.18 11.81 -1.75
C LEU A 43 17.43 11.27 -1.07
N LEU A 44 17.46 9.97 -0.80
CA LEU A 44 18.69 9.25 -0.52
C LEU A 44 19.21 8.67 -1.84
N VAL A 45 20.45 9.00 -2.18
CA VAL A 45 21.05 8.66 -3.48
C VAL A 45 22.44 8.08 -3.28
N GLU A 46 22.87 7.23 -4.20
CA GLU A 46 24.21 6.64 -4.25
C GLU A 46 24.92 7.10 -5.54
N ARG A 47 26.25 7.22 -5.51
CA ARG A 47 27.02 7.51 -6.73
C ARG A 47 26.99 6.30 -7.66
N LYS A 48 26.78 6.54 -8.95
CA LYS A 48 26.85 5.53 -10.01
C LYS A 48 27.83 6.00 -11.09
N GLY A 49 29.08 5.58 -11.00
CA GLY A 49 30.16 6.05 -11.88
C GLY A 49 30.51 7.53 -11.66
N GLU A 50 31.31 8.10 -12.55
CA GLU A 50 31.90 9.44 -12.35
C GLU A 50 30.89 10.59 -12.27
N LYS A 51 29.78 10.50 -13.02
CA LYS A 51 28.76 11.57 -13.11
C LYS A 51 27.33 11.10 -12.81
N GLY A 52 27.13 9.81 -12.53
CA GLY A 52 25.79 9.28 -12.31
C GLY A 52 25.39 9.35 -10.85
N LEU A 53 24.12 9.66 -10.61
CA LEU A 53 23.46 9.48 -9.33
C LEU A 53 22.37 8.43 -9.50
N ARG A 54 22.35 7.46 -8.59
CA ARG A 54 21.28 6.47 -8.50
C ARG A 54 20.38 6.85 -7.33
N PRO A 55 19.15 7.32 -7.58
CA PRO A 55 18.21 7.57 -6.50
C PRO A 55 17.71 6.23 -5.93
N LEU A 56 17.70 6.13 -4.60
CA LEU A 56 17.37 4.90 -3.88
C LEU A 56 16.04 5.03 -3.13
N PHE A 57 15.91 6.07 -2.29
CA PHE A 57 14.73 6.28 -1.45
C PHE A 57 14.24 7.72 -1.53
N VAL A 58 12.92 7.89 -1.43
CA VAL A 58 12.31 9.19 -1.13
C VAL A 58 12.18 9.32 0.38
N LEU A 59 12.68 10.43 0.93
CA LEU A 59 12.58 10.74 2.34
C LEU A 59 11.39 11.66 2.59
N LYS A 60 10.43 11.20 3.38
CA LYS A 60 9.24 11.99 3.75
C LYS A 60 9.02 11.95 5.25
N LYS A 61 8.55 13.05 5.84
CA LYS A 61 8.12 13.04 7.25
C LYS A 61 6.87 12.18 7.45
N GLU A 62 5.98 12.23 6.47
CA GLU A 62 4.66 11.59 6.52
C GLU A 62 4.17 11.23 5.10
N VAL A 63 3.33 10.20 5.01
CA VAL A 63 2.61 9.80 3.81
C VAL A 63 1.13 9.64 4.14
N ASP A 64 0.27 10.18 3.29
CA ASP A 64 -1.16 9.93 3.32
C ASP A 64 -1.51 8.83 2.31
N ILE A 65 -2.14 7.76 2.80
CA ILE A 65 -2.68 6.68 1.98
C ILE A 65 -4.17 6.95 1.80
N PRO A 66 -4.65 7.21 0.58
CA PRO A 66 -6.06 7.44 0.34
C PRO A 66 -6.89 6.17 0.61
N ALA A 67 -8.11 6.39 1.13
CA ALA A 67 -9.10 5.33 1.24
C ALA A 67 -9.51 4.84 -0.16
N ARG A 68 -9.61 3.52 -0.33
CA ARG A 68 -10.14 2.86 -1.52
C ARG A 68 -11.10 1.79 -1.04
N HIS A 69 -12.40 2.03 -1.22
CA HIS A 69 -13.53 1.25 -0.69
C HIS A 69 -13.82 -0.04 -1.48
N TRP A 70 -12.81 -0.68 -2.04
CA TRP A 70 -13.02 -1.82 -2.95
C TRP A 70 -13.77 -2.97 -2.27
N LEU A 71 -13.47 -3.25 -0.99
CA LEU A 71 -14.09 -4.37 -0.29
C LEU A 71 -15.51 -4.03 0.17
N SER A 72 -15.73 -2.86 0.77
CA SER A 72 -17.08 -2.46 1.19
C SER A 72 -18.01 -2.20 0.01
N GLN A 73 -17.47 -1.79 -1.14
CA GLN A 73 -18.23 -1.68 -2.38
C GLN A 73 -18.64 -3.05 -2.90
N SER A 74 -17.71 -4.00 -3.04
CA SER A 74 -18.06 -5.36 -3.52
C SER A 74 -19.04 -6.07 -2.59
N ILE A 75 -18.88 -5.94 -1.26
CA ILE A 75 -19.85 -6.50 -0.30
C ILE A 75 -21.23 -5.85 -0.48
N ARG A 76 -21.30 -4.53 -0.72
CA ARG A 76 -22.56 -3.82 -0.95
C ARG A 76 -23.25 -4.28 -2.23
N GLU A 77 -22.48 -4.51 -3.28
CA GLU A 77 -22.99 -5.02 -4.57
C GLU A 77 -23.49 -6.47 -4.46
N MET A 78 -22.81 -7.31 -3.68
CA MET A 78 -23.18 -8.73 -3.49
C MET A 78 -24.32 -8.94 -2.47
N LYS A 79 -24.50 -8.02 -1.52
CA LYS A 79 -25.47 -8.14 -0.41
C LYS A 79 -26.91 -8.42 -0.87
N PRO A 80 -27.47 -7.79 -1.92
CA PRO A 80 -28.83 -8.08 -2.38
C PRO A 80 -29.01 -9.53 -2.82
N GLU A 81 -27.99 -10.11 -3.46
CA GLU A 81 -28.03 -11.46 -4.02
C GLU A 81 -27.85 -12.52 -2.93
N LEU A 82 -26.94 -12.28 -1.97
CA LEU A 82 -26.83 -13.11 -0.75
C LEU A 82 -28.12 -13.11 0.07
N LEU A 83 -28.75 -11.94 0.25
CA LEU A 83 -30.03 -11.85 0.96
C LEU A 83 -31.15 -12.54 0.16
N ARG A 84 -31.08 -12.54 -1.17
CA ARG A 84 -32.01 -13.25 -2.04
C ARG A 84 -31.91 -14.77 -1.85
N SER A 85 -30.69 -15.31 -1.80
CA SER A 85 -30.41 -16.75 -1.63
C SER A 85 -30.66 -17.26 -0.21
N LEU A 86 -30.58 -16.39 0.79
CA LEU A 86 -30.85 -16.72 2.20
C LEU A 86 -32.34 -16.68 2.56
N ARG A 87 -33.24 -16.36 1.61
CA ARG A 87 -34.68 -16.43 1.89
C ARG A 87 -35.07 -17.88 2.17
N PRO A 88 -35.85 -18.17 3.24
CA PRO A 88 -36.11 -19.54 3.72
C PRO A 88 -36.58 -20.54 2.66
N LYS A 89 -37.29 -20.07 1.61
CA LYS A 89 -37.77 -20.92 0.51
C LYS A 89 -36.65 -21.51 -0.38
N GLU A 90 -35.46 -20.89 -0.41
CA GLU A 90 -34.32 -21.38 -1.22
C GLU A 90 -33.31 -22.18 -0.39
N ILE A 91 -33.22 -21.93 0.93
CA ILE A 91 -32.36 -22.71 1.85
C ILE A 91 -32.84 -24.16 1.94
N VAL A 92 -34.15 -24.39 2.09
CA VAL A 92 -34.73 -25.75 2.13
C VAL A 92 -34.39 -26.53 0.85
N LYS A 93 -34.50 -25.88 -0.32
CA LYS A 93 -34.20 -26.49 -1.62
C LYS A 93 -32.72 -26.86 -1.82
N VAL A 94 -31.81 -26.09 -1.24
CA VAL A 94 -30.37 -26.36 -1.29
C VAL A 94 -29.98 -27.46 -0.29
N MET A 95 -30.59 -27.48 0.90
CA MET A 95 -30.39 -28.54 1.90
C MET A 95 -30.95 -29.90 1.42
N GLU A 96 -32.11 -29.92 0.76
CA GLU A 96 -32.68 -31.11 0.11
C GLU A 96 -31.78 -31.67 -1.01
N LYS A 97 -31.06 -30.79 -1.72
CA LYS A 97 -30.15 -31.20 -2.81
C LYS A 97 -28.79 -31.73 -2.35
N MET A 98 -28.40 -31.45 -1.12
CA MET A 98 -27.12 -31.90 -0.52
C MET A 98 -27.28 -33.07 0.46
N GLY A 99 -28.52 -33.40 0.84
CA GLY A 99 -28.85 -34.49 1.76
C GLY A 99 -29.52 -35.71 1.11
N GLY A 100 -29.46 -35.84 -0.22
CA GLY A 100 -29.98 -36.98 -0.98
C GLY A 100 -28.87 -37.71 -1.72
#